data_AF-A0A061AJL7-F1
#
_entry.id   AF-A0A061AJL7-F1
#
_cell.length_a   1.000
_cell.length_b   1.000
_cell.length_c   1.000
_cell.angle_alpha   90.00
_cell.angle_beta   90.00
_cell.angle_gamma   90.00
#
_symmetry.space_group_name_H-M   'P 1'
#
loop_
_entity.id
_entity.type
_entity.pdbx_description
1 polymer ?
#
loop_
_entity_poly.entity_id
_entity_poly.type
_entity_poly.pdbx_seq_one_letter_code
_entity_poly.pdbx_strand_id
1 'polypeptide(L)'
;MNRCVCVPAQNNNPGRGTAPWFFLELRITYESPRCGRKVDLHFFPFELLFERSPSISPSLPSTQQKMVVHNPNNWHWVNKNCLPWANDYFNERLPSLDFSEHEVSISTITLTGDCDVSNRKGKVICIFDMSLDIPVSGKNAEEDFSGNLVVKDFMHDEQEYEYEFKGFGSHNEFIKSVVLPQVKKQLWAFQDELLKAQEADLQKNNVAHP
;
A
#
# COMPACT_ATOMS: atom_id res chain seq x y z
N MET A 1 -9.32 -16.32 -61.68
CA MET A 1 -9.67 -17.74 -61.55
C MET A 1 -8.95 -18.35 -60.36
N ASN A 2 -9.64 -19.22 -59.63
CA ASN A 2 -9.17 -20.23 -58.67
C ASN A 2 -8.69 -19.79 -57.27
N ARG A 3 -9.64 -19.91 -56.32
CA ARG A 3 -9.43 -20.28 -54.92
C ARG A 3 -8.62 -21.59 -54.82
N CYS A 4 -7.82 -21.73 -53.77
CA CYS A 4 -7.78 -22.94 -52.95
C CYS A 4 -7.20 -22.63 -51.56
N VAL A 5 -7.95 -23.11 -50.57
CA VAL A 5 -7.76 -23.06 -49.11
C VAL A 5 -7.10 -24.37 -48.68
N CYS A 6 -6.30 -24.37 -47.60
CA CYS A 6 -6.09 -25.46 -46.62
C CYS A 6 -5.35 -24.83 -45.40
N VAL A 7 -5.99 -24.53 -44.26
CA VAL A 7 -6.36 -25.39 -43.11
C VAL A 7 -5.15 -25.83 -42.25
N PRO A 8 -5.20 -25.69 -40.90
CA PRO A 8 -4.06 -25.87 -39.99
C PRO A 8 -3.93 -27.31 -39.45
N ALA A 9 -2.76 -27.68 -38.96
CA ALA A 9 -2.54 -28.88 -38.15
C ALA A 9 -1.38 -28.63 -37.17
N GLN A 10 -1.66 -28.52 -35.87
CA GLN A 10 -1.53 -29.57 -34.84
C GLN A 10 -0.13 -29.65 -34.22
N ASN A 11 -0.05 -28.96 -33.08
CA ASN A 11 0.57 -29.33 -31.80
C ASN A 11 1.45 -30.60 -31.78
N ASN A 12 2.70 -30.44 -31.32
CA ASN A 12 3.41 -31.46 -30.53
C ASN A 12 4.58 -30.81 -29.78
N ASN A 13 4.39 -30.61 -28.48
CA ASN A 13 5.45 -30.48 -27.48
C ASN A 13 5.47 -31.82 -26.71
N PRO A 14 6.63 -32.46 -26.50
CA PRO A 14 7.29 -32.26 -25.21
C PRO A 14 8.82 -32.38 -25.32
N GLY A 15 9.54 -31.32 -24.97
CA GLY A 15 11.00 -31.36 -24.87
C GLY A 15 11.51 -30.52 -23.72
N ARG A 16 11.69 -31.16 -22.56
CA ARG A 16 12.50 -30.62 -21.47
C ARG A 16 13.91 -30.35 -22.01
N GLY A 17 14.33 -29.10 -22.00
CA GLY A 17 15.67 -28.70 -22.40
C GLY A 17 16.02 -27.40 -21.69
N THR A 18 16.89 -27.53 -20.70
CA THR A 18 17.52 -26.45 -19.94
C THR A 18 18.07 -25.36 -20.86
N ALA A 19 17.55 -24.14 -20.74
CA ALA A 19 18.10 -22.96 -21.40
C ALA A 19 19.30 -22.44 -20.60
N PRO A 20 20.52 -22.36 -21.18
CA PRO A 20 21.56 -21.50 -20.66
C PRO A 20 21.31 -20.07 -21.15
N TRP A 21 21.31 -19.14 -20.20
CA TRP A 21 21.26 -17.70 -20.45
C TRP A 21 22.47 -17.29 -21.30
N PHE A 22 22.20 -16.86 -22.53
CA PHE A 22 23.17 -16.19 -23.39
C PHE A 22 23.55 -14.85 -22.74
N PHE A 23 24.76 -14.81 -22.18
CA PHE A 23 25.43 -13.58 -21.78
C PHE A 23 25.99 -12.93 -23.05
N LEU A 24 25.37 -11.84 -23.51
CA LEU A 24 25.87 -11.06 -24.63
C LEU A 24 27.02 -10.17 -24.12
N GLU A 25 28.26 -10.65 -24.20
CA GLU A 25 29.44 -9.81 -24.00
C GLU A 25 29.62 -8.89 -25.22
N LEU A 26 29.40 -7.59 -25.02
CA LEU A 26 29.82 -6.57 -25.97
C LEU A 26 31.34 -6.40 -25.89
N ARG A 27 32.08 -7.05 -26.80
CA ARG A 27 33.50 -6.76 -27.04
C ARG A 27 33.61 -5.51 -27.91
N ILE A 28 34.11 -4.42 -27.33
CA ILE A 28 34.60 -3.27 -28.10
C ILE A 28 36.12 -3.42 -28.21
N THR A 29 36.58 -3.75 -29.40
CA THR A 29 38.00 -3.67 -29.79
C THR A 29 38.34 -2.23 -30.14
N TYR A 30 39.30 -1.63 -29.44
CA TYR A 30 39.94 -0.39 -29.86
C TYR A 30 41.44 -0.62 -30.03
N GLU A 31 41.87 -0.49 -31.28
CA GLU A 31 43.24 -0.63 -31.73
C GLU A 31 43.81 0.78 -31.88
N SER A 32 44.92 1.10 -31.19
CA SER A 32 45.62 2.36 -31.42
C SER A 32 47.01 2.10 -32.02
N PRO A 33 47.31 2.71 -33.18
CA PRO A 33 48.53 2.45 -33.95
C PRO A 33 49.59 3.49 -33.61
N ARG A 34 50.61 3.11 -32.83
CA ARG A 34 51.99 3.59 -32.99
C ARG A 34 52.90 3.08 -31.86
N CYS A 35 54.08 2.62 -32.30
CA CYS A 35 55.28 2.38 -31.52
C CYS A 35 55.37 1.01 -30.83
N GLY A 36 55.89 0.04 -31.58
CA GLY A 36 56.45 -1.18 -31.00
C GLY A 36 57.69 -0.84 -30.18
N ARG A 37 57.61 -1.07 -28.87
CA ARG A 37 58.74 -1.38 -27.99
C ARG A 37 58.19 -1.94 -26.68
N LYS A 38 58.56 -3.18 -26.37
CA LYS A 38 58.38 -3.77 -25.04
C LYS A 38 59.23 -2.99 -24.05
N VAL A 39 58.62 -2.55 -22.95
CA VAL A 39 59.34 -2.10 -21.76
C VAL A 39 58.62 -2.68 -20.55
N ASP A 40 59.27 -3.66 -19.94
CA ASP A 40 58.97 -4.10 -18.58
C ASP A 40 59.37 -2.98 -17.63
N LEU A 41 58.44 -2.56 -16.78
CA LEU A 41 58.73 -1.65 -15.68
C LEU A 41 58.09 -2.20 -14.39
N HIS A 42 58.91 -2.97 -13.67
CA HIS A 42 58.82 -3.05 -12.22
C HIS A 42 59.53 -1.82 -11.65
N PHE A 43 58.82 -0.93 -10.96
CA PHE A 43 59.39 -0.05 -9.95
C PHE A 43 58.30 0.37 -8.95
N PHE A 44 58.43 -0.14 -7.73
CA PHE A 44 57.85 0.36 -6.47
C PHE A 44 58.40 1.77 -6.16
N PRO A 45 58.01 2.50 -5.09
CA PRO A 45 56.82 2.49 -4.24
C PRO A 45 56.22 3.91 -4.06
N PHE A 46 54.99 4.06 -3.56
CA PHE A 46 54.67 5.21 -2.69
C PHE A 46 53.58 4.81 -1.71
N GLU A 47 54.03 4.57 -0.49
CA GLU A 47 53.23 4.36 0.70
C GLU A 47 52.46 5.67 0.98
N LEU A 48 51.17 5.68 0.66
CA LEU A 48 50.23 6.67 1.16
C LEU A 48 49.31 5.93 2.12
N LEU A 49 49.64 6.07 3.40
CA LEU A 49 48.74 5.85 4.53
C LEU A 49 47.44 6.60 4.28
N PHE A 50 46.44 5.89 3.77
CA PHE A 50 45.05 6.29 3.91
C PHE A 50 44.40 5.23 4.79
N GLU A 51 44.33 5.57 6.07
CA GLU A 51 43.64 4.84 7.10
C GLU A 51 42.14 4.84 6.77
N ARG A 52 41.72 3.84 6.00
CA ARG A 52 40.33 3.54 5.74
C ARG A 52 39.88 2.55 6.81
N SER A 53 39.38 3.06 7.92
CA SER A 53 38.57 2.29 8.85
C SER A 53 37.43 1.63 8.07
N PRO A 54 37.31 0.29 8.01
CA PRO A 54 36.09 -0.32 7.54
C PRO A 54 35.08 -0.24 8.68
N SER A 55 34.30 0.84 8.75
CA SER A 55 33.05 0.82 9.52
C SER A 55 32.02 0.02 8.73
N ILE A 56 32.25 -1.27 8.59
CA ILE A 56 31.22 -2.23 8.20
C ILE A 56 30.49 -2.53 9.50
N SER A 57 29.50 -1.70 9.81
CA SER A 57 28.44 -2.12 10.71
C SER A 57 27.71 -3.29 10.04
N PRO A 58 27.61 -4.47 10.69
CA PRO A 58 26.71 -5.50 10.19
C PRO A 58 25.29 -4.95 10.34
N SER A 59 24.67 -4.52 9.25
CA SER A 59 23.23 -4.36 9.20
C SER A 59 22.62 -5.75 9.39
N LEU A 60 22.18 -6.01 10.62
CA LEU A 60 21.35 -7.16 10.93
C LEU A 60 20.20 -7.18 9.91
N PRO A 61 19.94 -8.30 9.23
CA PRO A 61 18.69 -8.47 8.53
C PRO A 61 17.61 -8.44 9.61
N SER A 62 16.91 -7.31 9.76
CA SER A 62 15.69 -7.23 10.54
C SER A 62 14.59 -7.94 9.74
N THR A 63 14.74 -9.25 9.57
CA THR A 63 13.56 -10.10 9.54
C THR A 63 12.89 -9.83 10.86
N GLN A 64 11.88 -8.95 10.85
CA GLN A 64 11.02 -8.69 11.98
C GLN A 64 10.35 -10.03 12.28
N GLN A 65 10.99 -10.85 13.10
CA GLN A 65 10.34 -11.99 13.72
C GLN A 65 9.18 -11.38 14.49
N LYS A 66 7.98 -11.52 13.92
CA LYS A 66 6.73 -11.21 14.59
C LYS A 66 6.70 -12.09 15.83
N MET A 67 7.23 -11.55 16.93
CA MET A 67 7.21 -12.20 18.22
C MET A 67 5.75 -12.44 18.56
N VAL A 68 5.30 -13.69 18.42
CA VAL A 68 3.93 -14.07 18.76
C VAL A 68 3.87 -14.12 20.27
N VAL A 69 3.35 -13.06 20.87
CA VAL A 69 3.06 -13.03 22.31
C VAL A 69 1.98 -14.07 22.58
N HIS A 70 2.35 -15.14 23.27
CA HIS A 70 1.45 -16.21 23.68
C HIS A 70 0.51 -15.67 24.79
N ASN A 71 -0.76 -15.39 24.46
CA ASN A 71 -1.79 -14.93 25.40
C ASN A 71 -2.88 -15.99 25.60
N PRO A 72 -2.58 -17.09 26.33
CA PRO A 72 -3.49 -18.21 26.47
C PRO A 72 -4.77 -17.77 27.19
N ASN A 73 -5.91 -18.19 26.66
CA ASN A 73 -7.26 -17.79 27.10
C ASN A 73 -7.54 -16.28 27.08
N ASN A 74 -6.69 -15.49 26.41
CA ASN A 74 -6.81 -14.04 26.31
C ASN A 74 -7.02 -13.33 27.67
N TRP A 75 -6.29 -13.76 28.71
CA TRP A 75 -6.36 -13.18 30.06
C TRP A 75 -5.59 -11.87 30.22
N HIS A 76 -4.51 -11.67 29.45
CA HIS A 76 -3.80 -10.40 29.42
C HIS A 76 -4.54 -9.42 28.51
N TRP A 77 -4.64 -8.17 28.96
CA TRP A 77 -5.16 -7.10 28.13
C TRP A 77 -4.26 -6.93 26.90
N VAL A 78 -4.87 -7.02 25.73
CA VAL A 78 -4.23 -6.73 24.45
C VAL A 78 -4.92 -5.48 23.94
N ASN A 79 -4.15 -4.41 23.74
CA ASN A 79 -4.57 -3.24 22.97
C ASN A 79 -3.73 -3.21 21.68
N LYS A 80 -4.38 -3.13 20.53
CA LYS A 80 -3.75 -3.05 19.22
C LYS A 80 -4.17 -1.75 18.54
N ASN A 81 -3.18 -0.92 18.24
CA ASN A 81 -3.38 0.25 17.38
C ASN A 81 -3.77 -0.23 15.97
N CYS A 82 -4.98 0.13 15.56
CA CYS A 82 -5.59 -0.16 14.28
C CYS A 82 -5.68 1.07 13.37
N LEU A 83 -5.13 2.21 13.76
CA LEU A 83 -5.06 3.42 12.94
C LEU A 83 -4.41 3.18 11.56
N PRO A 84 -3.30 2.42 11.44
CA PRO A 84 -2.73 2.11 10.13
C PRO A 84 -3.70 1.31 9.25
N TRP A 85 -4.39 0.33 9.86
CA TRP A 85 -5.40 -0.47 9.15
C TRP A 85 -6.58 0.38 8.70
N ALA A 86 -7.04 1.31 9.54
CA ALA A 86 -8.13 2.22 9.19
C ALA A 86 -7.71 3.15 8.04
N ASN A 87 -6.48 3.64 8.04
CA ASN A 87 -5.94 4.48 6.98
C ASN A 87 -5.94 3.73 5.62
N ASP A 88 -5.43 2.50 5.61
CA ASP A 88 -5.44 1.64 4.41
C ASP A 88 -6.88 1.35 3.95
N TYR A 89 -7.76 1.00 4.90
CA TYR A 89 -9.16 0.70 4.63
C TYR A 89 -9.87 1.85 3.89
N PHE A 90 -9.76 3.08 4.39
CA PHE A 90 -10.41 4.22 3.76
C PHE A 90 -9.77 4.59 2.43
N ASN A 91 -8.44 4.49 2.31
CA ASN A 91 -7.72 4.76 1.06
C ASN A 91 -8.00 3.73 -0.05
N GLU A 92 -8.44 2.52 0.29
CA GLU A 92 -8.90 1.54 -0.69
C GLU A 92 -10.37 1.75 -1.06
N ARG A 93 -11.25 1.97 -0.07
CA ARG A 93 -12.70 1.96 -0.27
C ARG A 93 -13.25 3.25 -0.86
N LEU A 94 -12.83 4.40 -0.37
CA LEU A 94 -13.41 5.69 -0.75
C LEU A 94 -13.04 6.13 -2.17
N PRO A 95 -11.78 6.00 -2.65
CA PRO A 95 -11.44 6.28 -4.04
C PRO A 95 -12.07 5.31 -5.04
N SER A 96 -12.44 4.10 -4.59
CA SER A 96 -13.14 3.10 -5.41
C SER A 96 -14.64 3.36 -5.55
N LEU A 97 -15.16 4.46 -4.97
CA LEU A 97 -16.56 4.85 -5.15
C LEU A 97 -16.76 5.45 -6.55
N ASP A 98 -17.48 4.73 -7.40
CA ASP A 98 -17.85 5.23 -8.71
C ASP A 98 -19.10 6.12 -8.62
N PHE A 99 -18.93 7.39 -9.04
CA PHE A 99 -20.04 8.32 -9.24
C PHE A 99 -20.44 8.30 -10.72
N SER A 100 -21.01 7.20 -11.23
CA SER A 100 -21.24 7.01 -12.68
C SER A 100 -22.00 8.14 -13.39
N GLU A 101 -22.77 8.94 -12.65
CA GLU A 101 -23.55 10.06 -13.17
C GLU A 101 -22.77 11.38 -13.24
N HIS A 102 -21.60 11.47 -12.59
CA HIS A 102 -20.83 12.71 -12.43
C HIS A 102 -19.31 12.45 -12.50
N GLU A 103 -18.53 13.34 -13.13
CA GLU A 103 -17.07 13.21 -13.15
C GLU A 103 -16.49 13.67 -11.80
N VAL A 104 -16.69 12.87 -10.75
CA VAL A 104 -16.20 13.11 -9.38
C VAL A 104 -15.22 12.02 -8.98
N SER A 105 -14.12 12.43 -8.37
CA SER A 105 -13.07 11.54 -7.88
C SER A 105 -12.64 11.95 -6.47
N ILE A 106 -12.38 10.94 -5.64
CA ILE A 106 -11.82 11.09 -4.30
C ILE A 106 -10.34 10.73 -4.38
N SER A 107 -9.48 11.62 -3.90
CA SER A 107 -8.04 11.36 -3.81
C SER A 107 -7.66 10.70 -2.48
N THR A 108 -6.36 10.52 -2.23
CA THR A 108 -5.85 9.95 -0.98
C THR A 108 -6.39 10.67 0.24
N ILE A 109 -6.96 9.91 1.16
CA ILE A 109 -7.56 10.38 2.41
C ILE A 109 -6.49 10.46 3.48
N THR A 110 -6.55 11.53 4.27
CA THR A 110 -5.74 11.66 5.48
C THR A 110 -6.61 11.36 6.68
N LEU A 111 -6.12 10.47 7.54
CA LEU A 111 -6.81 10.05 8.74
C LEU A 111 -5.97 10.46 9.96
N THR A 112 -6.60 11.10 10.93
CA THR A 112 -5.96 11.53 12.19
C THR A 112 -6.83 11.11 13.37
N GLY A 113 -6.23 10.96 14.55
CA GLY A 113 -6.92 10.50 15.78
C GLY A 113 -6.43 9.14 16.24
N ASP A 114 -7.28 8.43 16.97
CA ASP A 114 -6.96 7.16 17.63
C ASP A 114 -7.94 6.07 17.20
N CYS A 115 -7.42 4.87 16.96
CA CYS A 115 -8.21 3.69 16.64
C CYS A 115 -7.58 2.48 17.30
N ASP A 116 -8.22 1.97 18.33
CA ASP A 116 -7.73 0.88 19.16
C ASP A 116 -8.74 -0.26 19.20
N VAL A 117 -8.22 -1.48 19.10
CA VAL A 117 -9.02 -2.69 19.26
C VAL A 117 -8.43 -3.52 20.38
N SER A 118 -9.29 -3.93 21.30
CA SER A 118 -8.91 -4.74 22.44
C SER A 118 -9.79 -5.97 22.58
N ASN A 119 -9.25 -7.04 23.16
CA ASN A 119 -10.00 -8.24 23.47
C ASN A 119 -10.17 -8.38 24.98
N ARG A 120 -11.41 -8.27 25.44
CA ARG A 120 -11.76 -8.37 26.85
C ARG A 120 -12.82 -9.45 27.04
N LYS A 121 -12.52 -10.45 27.86
CA LYS A 121 -13.44 -11.56 28.21
C LYS A 121 -13.97 -12.31 26.97
N GLY A 122 -13.12 -12.50 25.96
CA GLY A 122 -13.49 -13.18 24.71
C GLY A 122 -14.36 -12.33 23.78
N LYS A 123 -14.51 -11.03 24.05
CA LYS A 123 -15.18 -10.07 23.18
C LYS A 123 -14.17 -9.07 22.65
N VAL A 124 -14.14 -8.93 21.33
CA VAL A 124 -13.39 -7.86 20.66
C VAL A 124 -14.21 -6.58 20.76
N ILE A 125 -13.61 -5.54 21.32
CA ILE A 125 -14.20 -4.21 21.41
C ILE A 125 -13.28 -3.24 20.67
N CYS A 126 -13.88 -2.33 19.91
CA CYS A 126 -13.18 -1.24 19.25
C CYS A 126 -13.53 0.07 19.95
N ILE A 127 -12.54 0.95 20.09
CA ILE A 127 -12.74 2.33 20.50
C ILE A 127 -11.98 3.16 19.47
N PHE A 128 -12.67 4.07 18.82
CA PHE A 128 -12.06 4.97 17.86
C PHE A 128 -12.65 6.37 18.00
N ASP A 129 -11.79 7.34 17.77
CA ASP A 129 -12.10 8.77 17.68
C ASP A 129 -11.17 9.32 16.61
N MET A 130 -11.73 9.60 15.43
CA MET A 130 -10.95 9.96 14.26
C MET A 130 -11.55 11.16 13.54
N SER A 131 -10.67 11.91 12.89
CA SER A 131 -11.02 12.95 11.93
C SER A 131 -10.50 12.55 10.55
N LEU A 132 -11.37 12.60 9.55
CA LEU A 132 -11.08 12.23 8.17
C LEU A 132 -11.06 13.47 7.29
N ASP A 133 -9.95 13.69 6.59
CA ASP A 133 -9.81 14.68 5.52
C ASP A 133 -9.93 13.97 4.18
N ILE A 134 -11.04 14.21 3.48
CA ILE A 134 -11.38 13.57 2.21
C ILE A 134 -11.32 14.62 1.09
N PRO A 135 -10.22 14.68 0.32
CA PRO A 135 -10.12 15.62 -0.78
C PRO A 135 -10.92 15.09 -1.97
N VAL A 136 -11.82 15.93 -2.48
CA VAL A 136 -12.76 15.61 -3.56
C VAL A 136 -12.53 16.59 -4.69
N SER A 137 -12.38 16.06 -5.90
CA SER A 137 -12.27 16.85 -7.12
C SER A 137 -13.27 16.35 -8.15
N GLY A 138 -13.78 17.25 -8.98
CA GLY A 138 -14.66 16.86 -10.06
C GLY A 138 -14.75 17.90 -11.14
N LYS A 139 -15.34 17.50 -12.26
CA LYS A 139 -15.60 18.36 -13.39
C LYS A 139 -17.09 18.46 -13.62
N ASN A 140 -17.56 19.69 -13.79
CA ASN A 140 -18.89 19.95 -14.32
C ASN A 140 -18.74 20.52 -15.74
N ALA A 141 -19.82 20.49 -16.52
CA ALA A 141 -19.79 20.99 -17.91
C ALA A 141 -19.35 22.46 -18.04
N GLU A 142 -19.43 23.24 -16.97
CA GLU A 142 -19.11 24.66 -16.94
C GLU A 142 -17.78 24.95 -16.23
N GLU A 143 -17.48 24.29 -15.11
CA GLU A 143 -16.27 24.55 -14.31
C GLU A 143 -15.78 23.30 -13.55
N ASP A 144 -14.45 23.21 -13.37
CA ASP A 144 -13.81 22.22 -12.52
C ASP A 144 -13.86 22.69 -11.05
N PHE A 145 -14.15 21.78 -10.13
CA PHE A 145 -14.18 22.08 -8.70
C PHE A 145 -13.25 21.14 -7.91
N SER A 146 -12.64 21.68 -6.86
CA SER A 146 -11.81 20.93 -5.93
C SER A 146 -12.06 21.42 -4.51
N GLY A 147 -12.27 20.51 -3.58
CA GLY A 147 -12.47 20.84 -2.17
C GLY A 147 -12.08 19.71 -1.25
N ASN A 148 -12.28 19.93 0.03
CA ASN A 148 -12.02 18.95 1.09
C ASN A 148 -13.28 18.78 1.93
N LEU A 149 -13.73 17.53 2.04
CA LEU A 149 -14.79 17.12 2.95
C LEU A 149 -14.13 16.60 4.23
N VAL A 150 -14.34 17.31 5.33
CA VAL A 150 -13.80 16.90 6.64
C VAL A 150 -14.91 16.28 7.45
N VAL A 151 -14.71 15.04 7.89
CA VAL A 151 -15.57 14.36 8.87
C VAL A 151 -14.90 14.52 10.23
N LYS A 152 -15.54 15.28 11.11
CA LYS A 152 -15.09 15.46 12.49
C LYS A 152 -15.80 14.47 13.40
N ASP A 153 -15.15 14.17 14.51
CA ASP A 153 -15.70 13.38 15.61
C ASP A 153 -16.31 12.05 15.11
N PHE A 154 -15.59 11.35 14.21
CA PHE A 154 -15.99 10.01 13.81
C PHE A 154 -15.69 9.04 14.96
N MET A 155 -16.70 8.79 15.78
CA MET A 155 -16.60 8.04 17.03
C MET A 155 -17.45 6.77 17.06
N HIS A 156 -17.07 5.81 17.92
CA HIS A 156 -17.68 4.48 18.01
C HIS A 156 -19.14 4.45 18.51
N ASP A 157 -19.56 5.46 19.29
CA ASP A 157 -20.90 5.53 19.90
C ASP A 157 -21.85 6.50 19.18
N GLU A 158 -21.34 7.23 18.18
CA GLU A 158 -22.09 8.27 17.49
C GLU A 158 -22.44 7.83 16.07
N GLN A 159 -23.63 8.21 15.63
CA GLN A 159 -24.14 7.89 14.28
C GLN A 159 -24.37 9.15 13.44
N GLU A 160 -24.33 10.32 14.08
CA GLU A 160 -24.49 11.62 13.46
C GLU A 160 -23.18 12.39 13.58
N TYR A 161 -22.35 12.30 12.55
CA TYR A 161 -21.05 12.96 12.49
C TYR A 161 -21.19 14.42 12.02
N GLU A 162 -20.26 15.27 12.42
CA GLU A 162 -20.15 16.64 11.91
C GLU A 162 -19.38 16.65 10.58
N TYR A 163 -19.93 17.33 9.57
CA TYR A 163 -19.33 17.43 8.24
C TYR A 163 -19.01 18.87 7.88
N GLU A 164 -17.72 19.17 7.65
CA GLU A 164 -17.27 20.46 7.14
C GLU A 164 -16.93 20.36 5.65
N PHE A 165 -17.44 21.31 4.87
CA PHE A 165 -17.21 21.40 3.44
C PHE A 165 -16.31 22.59 3.15
N LYS A 166 -15.08 22.36 2.68
CA LYS A 166 -14.07 23.39 2.42
C LYS A 166 -13.75 23.47 0.93
N GLY A 167 -13.84 24.66 0.34
CA GLY A 167 -13.35 24.90 -1.03
C GLY A 167 -14.31 24.54 -2.17
N PHE A 168 -15.53 24.05 -1.92
CA PHE A 168 -16.46 23.65 -3.00
C PHE A 168 -17.27 24.80 -3.62
N GLY A 169 -17.21 26.03 -3.09
CA GLY A 169 -17.93 27.19 -3.64
C GLY A 169 -19.43 26.93 -3.82
N SER A 170 -19.91 27.06 -5.06
CA SER A 170 -21.31 26.84 -5.46
C SER A 170 -21.73 25.36 -5.46
N HIS A 171 -20.79 24.41 -5.43
CA HIS A 171 -21.07 22.97 -5.54
C HIS A 171 -21.33 22.28 -4.19
N ASN A 172 -21.39 23.03 -3.08
CA ASN A 172 -21.61 22.48 -1.74
C ASN A 172 -22.88 21.60 -1.64
N GLU A 173 -23.99 22.02 -2.25
CA GLU A 173 -25.26 21.27 -2.20
C GLU A 173 -25.19 19.96 -3.00
N PHE A 174 -24.43 19.97 -4.10
CA PHE A 174 -24.17 18.80 -4.92
C PHE A 174 -23.35 17.76 -4.15
N ILE A 175 -22.26 18.16 -3.49
CA ILE A 175 -21.44 17.24 -2.68
C ILE A 175 -22.25 16.66 -1.52
N LYS A 176 -23.10 17.47 -0.88
CA LYS A 176 -23.99 17.02 0.21
C LYS A 176 -25.03 15.99 -0.23
N SER A 177 -25.53 16.07 -1.46
CA SER A 177 -26.58 15.17 -1.97
C SER A 177 -26.02 13.91 -2.62
N VAL A 178 -24.85 13.99 -3.27
CA VAL A 178 -24.28 12.89 -4.05
C VAL A 178 -23.15 12.17 -3.32
N VAL A 179 -22.14 12.90 -2.85
CA VAL A 179 -20.91 12.31 -2.28
C VAL A 179 -21.14 11.88 -0.84
N LEU A 180 -21.73 12.75 -0.02
CA LEU A 180 -21.96 12.50 1.39
C LEU A 180 -22.71 11.19 1.70
N PRO A 181 -23.82 10.81 1.04
CA PRO A 181 -24.49 9.55 1.35
C PRO A 181 -23.64 8.31 1.03
N GLN A 182 -22.79 8.36 -0.01
CA GLN A 182 -21.89 7.26 -0.34
C GLN A 182 -20.78 7.13 0.71
N VAL A 183 -20.20 8.25 1.14
CA VAL A 183 -19.21 8.28 2.24
C VAL A 183 -19.84 7.75 3.53
N LYS A 184 -21.04 8.23 3.90
CA LYS A 184 -21.79 7.76 5.08
C LYS A 184 -21.98 6.25 5.11
N LYS A 185 -22.30 5.66 3.95
CA LYS A 185 -22.45 4.20 3.83
C LYS A 185 -21.15 3.46 4.17
N GLN A 186 -20.00 3.98 3.74
CA GLN A 186 -18.70 3.39 4.06
C GLN A 186 -18.31 3.58 5.53
N LEU A 187 -18.64 4.75 6.11
CA LEU A 187 -18.42 5.03 7.53
C LEU A 187 -19.25 4.09 8.42
N TRP A 188 -20.51 3.83 8.08
CA TRP A 188 -21.35 2.90 8.83
C TRP A 188 -20.86 1.45 8.75
N ALA A 189 -20.30 1.03 7.62
CA ALA A 189 -19.74 -0.32 7.46
C ALA A 189 -18.39 -0.51 8.18
N PHE A 190 -17.68 0.57 8.48
CA PHE A 190 -16.32 0.53 9.01
C PHE A 190 -16.20 -0.28 10.30
N GLN A 191 -17.10 -0.05 11.27
CA GLN A 191 -17.00 -0.70 12.59
C GLN A 191 -17.13 -2.22 12.49
N ASP A 192 -18.11 -2.70 11.71
CA ASP A 192 -18.34 -4.13 11.52
C ASP A 192 -17.17 -4.78 10.77
N GLU A 193 -16.64 -4.12 9.73
CA GLU A 193 -15.49 -4.62 8.98
C GLU A 193 -14.19 -4.61 9.82
N LEU A 194 -14.00 -3.59 10.66
CA LEU A 194 -12.89 -3.51 11.61
C LEU A 194 -12.93 -4.67 12.59
N LEU A 195 -14.07 -4.89 13.25
CA LEU A 195 -14.21 -5.98 14.22
C LEU A 195 -13.98 -7.34 13.56
N LYS A 196 -14.54 -7.57 12.38
CA LYS A 196 -14.35 -8.81 11.63
C LYS A 196 -12.89 -9.05 11.23
N ALA A 197 -12.19 -8.01 10.77
CA ALA A 197 -10.78 -8.10 10.41
C ALA A 197 -9.90 -8.42 11.63
N GLN A 198 -10.14 -7.75 12.76
CA GLN A 198 -9.34 -7.94 13.97
C GLN A 198 -9.68 -9.23 14.73
N GLU A 199 -10.92 -9.72 14.66
CA GLU A 199 -11.32 -10.99 15.28
C GLU A 199 -10.54 -12.17 14.68
N ALA A 200 -10.38 -12.21 13.36
CA ALA A 200 -9.59 -13.23 12.68
C ALA A 200 -8.11 -13.22 13.09
N ASP A 201 -7.56 -12.04 13.39
CA ASP A 201 -6.19 -11.88 13.84
C ASP A 201 -5.99 -12.31 15.30
N LEU A 202 -6.97 -12.05 16.16
CA LEU A 202 -6.92 -12.41 17.58
C LEU A 202 -7.11 -13.92 17.81
N GLN A 203 -7.88 -14.62 16.98
CA GLN A 203 -8.05 -16.07 17.07
C GLN A 203 -6.74 -16.83 16.78
N LYS A 204 -5.89 -16.32 15.86
CA LYS A 204 -4.60 -16.95 15.51
C LYS A 204 -3.60 -16.96 16.67
N ASN A 205 -3.71 -16.00 17.60
CA ASN A 205 -2.80 -15.90 18.76
C ASN A 205 -3.23 -16.80 19.94
N ASN A 206 -4.41 -17.44 19.87
CA ASN A 206 -4.97 -18.27 20.94
C ASN A 206 -4.75 -19.78 20.72
N VAL A 207 -4.15 -20.20 19.60
CA VAL A 207 -3.89 -21.62 19.36
C VAL A 207 -2.62 -22.00 20.11
N ALA A 208 -2.79 -22.59 21.28
CA ALA A 208 -1.73 -23.35 21.93
C ALA A 208 -1.30 -24.48 20.98
N HIS A 209 -0.03 -24.50 20.59
CA HIS A 209 0.52 -25.68 19.92
C HIS A 209 0.39 -26.88 20.88
N PRO A 210 -0.16 -28.02 20.42
CA PRO A 210 -0.24 -29.24 21.23
C PRO A 210 1.14 -29.83 21.55
#